data_AF-A0A2D6Q1V6-F1
#
_entry.id   AF-A0A2D6Q1V6-F1
#
_cell.length_a   1.000
_cell.length_b   1.000
_cell.length_c   1.000
_cell.angle_alpha   90.00
_cell.angle_beta   90.00
_cell.angle_gamma   90.00
#
_symmetry.space_group_name_H-M   'P 1'
#
loop_
_entity.id
_entity.type
_entity.pdbx_description
1 polymer ?
#
loop_
_entity_poly.entity_id
_entity_poly.type
_entity_poly.pdbx_seq_one_letter_code
_entity_poly.pdbx_strand_id
1 'polypeptide(L)'
;MRKYLKYITLIVSLFVIVSVARSTIKLLGKDDSIGEAQKRVEELEREQAELLELREQIESEEFVEREARERLGLAKEDEVVVVLPEDDVLRRLAPPDEEEEFVEEAPIWKRWTKLFFN
;
A
#
# COMPACT_ATOMS: atom_id res chain seq x y z
N MET A 1 7.45 71.66 -3.35
CA MET A 1 7.01 70.60 -4.29
C MET A 1 7.97 69.41 -4.41
N ARG A 2 9.27 69.59 -4.75
CA ARG A 2 10.20 68.46 -4.98
C ARG A 2 10.38 67.48 -3.80
N LYS A 3 10.28 67.95 -2.54
CA LYS A 3 10.37 67.08 -1.35
C LYS A 3 9.19 66.09 -1.27
N TYR A 4 7.96 66.55 -1.49
CA TYR A 4 6.75 65.71 -1.47
C TYR A 4 6.73 64.70 -2.62
N LEU A 5 7.24 65.07 -3.80
CA LEU A 5 7.39 64.15 -4.94
C LEU A 5 8.29 62.94 -4.62
N LYS A 6 9.37 63.14 -3.84
CA LYS A 6 10.25 62.05 -3.39
C LYS A 6 9.53 61.09 -2.44
N TYR A 7 8.73 61.61 -1.50
CA TYR A 7 7.96 60.76 -0.59
C TYR A 7 6.85 59.99 -1.32
N ILE A 8 6.17 60.63 -2.28
CA ILE A 8 5.15 59.96 -3.12
C ILE A 8 5.79 58.83 -3.94
N THR A 9 6.93 59.07 -4.58
CA THR A 9 7.63 58.03 -5.35
C THR A 9 8.11 56.88 -4.45
N LEU A 10 8.54 57.17 -3.22
CA LEU A 10 8.90 56.15 -2.23
C LEU A 10 7.70 55.29 -1.81
N ILE A 11 6.55 55.91 -1.54
CA ILE A 11 5.32 55.20 -1.16
C ILE A 11 4.80 54.34 -2.31
N VAL A 12 4.80 54.86 -3.55
CA VAL A 12 4.39 54.10 -4.73
C VAL A 12 5.35 52.92 -4.97
N SER A 13 6.66 53.13 -4.82
CA SER A 13 7.64 52.04 -4.93
C SER A 13 7.39 50.94 -3.89
N LEU A 14 7.18 51.32 -2.63
CA LEU A 14 6.88 50.36 -1.56
C LEU A 14 5.57 49.61 -1.83
N PHE A 15 4.55 50.31 -2.31
CA PHE A 15 3.27 49.71 -2.67
C PHE A 15 3.41 48.67 -3.80
N VAL A 16 4.19 48.98 -4.84
CA VAL A 16 4.48 48.04 -5.93
C VAL A 16 5.22 46.82 -5.43
N ILE A 17 6.24 46.99 -4.57
CA ILE A 17 6.99 45.88 -3.98
C ILE A 17 6.06 44.93 -3.20
N VAL A 18 5.18 45.49 -2.36
CA VAL A 18 4.22 44.68 -1.57
C VAL A 18 3.20 43.98 -2.46
N SER A 19 2.73 44.64 -3.53
CA SER A 19 1.78 44.06 -4.48
C SER A 19 2.38 42.87 -5.23
N VAL A 20 3.61 43.03 -5.73
CA VAL A 20 4.33 41.96 -6.44
C VAL A 20 4.63 40.81 -5.49
N ALA A 21 5.14 41.08 -4.28
CA ALA A 21 5.44 40.04 -3.30
C ALA A 21 4.20 39.20 -2.95
N ARG A 22 3.04 39.85 -2.74
CA ARG A 22 1.76 39.15 -2.48
C ARG A 22 1.32 38.31 -3.68
N SER A 23 1.50 38.81 -4.89
CA SER A 23 1.15 38.09 -6.12
C SER A 23 2.01 36.82 -6.29
N THR A 24 3.32 36.95 -6.06
CA THR A 24 4.28 35.84 -6.15
C THR A 24 3.98 34.75 -5.12
N ILE A 25 3.71 35.11 -3.85
CA ILE A 25 3.35 34.14 -2.81
C ILE A 25 2.06 33.38 -3.16
N LYS A 26 1.06 34.07 -3.73
CA LYS A 26 -0.21 33.45 -4.15
C LYS A 26 -0.05 32.52 -5.35
N LEU A 27 0.93 32.76 -6.21
CA LEU A 27 1.25 31.88 -7.34
C LEU A 27 1.95 30.61 -6.87
N LEU A 28 2.94 30.72 -5.96
CA LEU A 28 3.61 29.54 -5.41
C LEU A 28 2.64 28.59 -4.67
N GLY A 29 1.68 29.13 -3.91
CA GLY A 29 0.70 28.28 -3.21
C GLY A 29 -0.32 27.58 -4.12
N LYS A 30 -0.42 27.97 -5.40
CA LYS A 30 -1.33 27.34 -6.37
C LYS A 30 -0.68 26.17 -7.10
N ASP A 31 0.63 26.17 -7.26
CA ASP A 31 1.35 25.06 -7.89
C ASP A 31 1.25 23.78 -7.05
N ASP A 32 1.31 23.88 -5.71
CA ASP A 32 1.10 22.74 -4.82
C ASP A 32 -0.32 22.16 -4.94
N SER A 33 -1.34 23.01 -5.04
CA SER A 33 -2.74 22.57 -5.20
C SER A 33 -2.96 21.78 -6.51
N ILE A 34 -2.26 22.17 -7.59
CA ILE A 34 -2.37 21.50 -8.89
C ILE A 34 -1.65 20.15 -8.84
N GLY A 35 -0.48 20.09 -8.22
CA GLY A 35 0.27 18.84 -8.04
C GLY A 35 -0.48 17.82 -7.17
N GLU A 36 -1.09 18.27 -6.06
CA GLU A 36 -1.91 17.40 -5.22
C GLU A 36 -3.16 16.89 -5.95
N ALA A 37 -3.83 17.76 -6.71
CA ALA A 37 -4.98 17.36 -7.51
C ALA A 37 -4.60 16.32 -8.59
N GLN A 38 -3.47 16.50 -9.27
CA GLN A 38 -2.97 15.54 -10.27
C GLN A 38 -2.63 14.19 -9.64
N LYS A 39 -1.92 14.17 -8.50
CA LYS A 39 -1.64 12.92 -7.78
C LYS A 39 -2.92 12.20 -7.38
N ARG A 40 -3.93 12.94 -6.92
CA ARG A 40 -5.21 12.35 -6.52
C ARG A 40 -5.96 11.74 -7.70
N VAL A 41 -5.85 12.35 -8.89
CA VAL A 41 -6.42 11.77 -10.12
C VAL A 41 -5.69 10.48 -10.49
N GLU A 42 -4.35 10.48 -10.46
CA GLU A 42 -3.54 9.30 -10.76
C GLU A 42 -3.81 8.14 -9.78
N GLU A 43 -3.94 8.43 -8.48
CA GLU A 43 -4.32 7.44 -7.47
C GLU A 43 -5.71 6.85 -7.74
N LEU A 44 -6.70 7.70 -8.08
CA LEU A 44 -8.07 7.26 -8.37
C LEU A 44 -8.16 6.45 -9.67
N GLU A 45 -7.41 6.81 -10.71
CA GLU A 45 -7.35 6.05 -11.96
C GLU A 45 -6.74 4.67 -11.74
N ARG A 46 -5.70 4.58 -10.90
CA ARG A 46 -5.10 3.30 -10.53
C ARG A 46 -6.06 2.44 -9.70
N GLU A 47 -6.72 3.02 -8.70
CA GLU A 47 -7.72 2.31 -7.89
C GLU A 47 -8.88 1.81 -8.76
N GLN A 48 -9.34 2.61 -9.73
CA GLN A 48 -10.36 2.21 -10.69
C GLN A 48 -9.90 1.00 -11.52
N ALA A 49 -8.66 0.99 -12.01
CA ALA A 49 -8.13 -0.13 -12.79
C ALA A 49 -8.07 -1.42 -11.96
N GLU A 50 -7.54 -1.36 -10.73
CA GLU A 50 -7.47 -2.49 -9.80
C GLU A 50 -8.88 -3.05 -9.49
N LEU A 51 -9.86 -2.17 -9.27
CA LEU A 51 -11.24 -2.57 -9.02
C LEU A 51 -11.93 -3.20 -10.24
N LEU A 52 -11.61 -2.74 -11.46
CA LEU A 52 -12.13 -3.34 -12.68
C LEU A 52 -11.59 -4.74 -12.91
N GLU A 53 -10.28 -4.95 -12.68
CA GLU A 53 -9.66 -6.27 -12.74
C GLU A 53 -10.26 -7.24 -11.71
N LEU A 54 -10.51 -6.76 -10.50
CA LEU A 54 -11.15 -7.57 -9.46
C LEU A 54 -12.60 -7.92 -9.83
N ARG A 55 -13.34 -6.95 -10.38
CA ARG A 55 -14.71 -7.17 -10.85
C ARG A 55 -14.76 -8.25 -11.93
N GLU A 56 -13.86 -8.20 -12.90
CA GLU A 56 -13.78 -9.20 -13.98
C GLU A 56 -13.47 -10.60 -13.42
N GLN A 57 -12.57 -10.70 -12.44
CA GLN A 57 -12.26 -11.96 -11.76
C GLN A 57 -13.48 -12.53 -11.02
N ILE A 58 -14.23 -11.70 -10.29
CA ILE A 58 -15.40 -12.13 -9.50
C ILE A 58 -16.61 -12.42 -10.38
N GLU A 59 -16.80 -11.68 -11.48
CA GLU A 59 -17.91 -11.92 -12.43
C GLU A 59 -17.67 -13.11 -13.35
N SER A 60 -16.47 -13.68 -13.34
CA SER A 60 -16.19 -14.91 -14.07
C SER A 60 -17.14 -16.04 -13.62
N GLU A 61 -17.68 -16.78 -14.59
CA GLU A 61 -18.60 -17.88 -14.34
C GLU A 61 -17.97 -18.96 -13.44
N GLU A 62 -16.65 -19.16 -13.56
CA GLU A 62 -15.85 -20.06 -12.72
C GLU A 62 -15.86 -19.63 -11.24
N PHE A 63 -15.71 -18.33 -10.96
CA PHE A 63 -15.75 -17.82 -9.59
C PHE A 63 -17.14 -18.02 -8.97
N VAL A 64 -18.19 -17.70 -9.73
CA VAL A 64 -19.59 -17.87 -9.29
C VAL A 64 -19.91 -19.35 -9.03
N GLU A 65 -19.50 -20.24 -9.92
CA GLU A 65 -19.68 -21.68 -9.77
C GLU A 65 -18.95 -22.22 -8.53
N ARG A 66 -17.68 -21.82 -8.35
CA ARG A 66 -16.87 -22.22 -7.18
C ARG A 66 -17.51 -21.75 -5.88
N GLU A 67 -17.87 -20.47 -5.78
CA GLU A 67 -18.48 -19.91 -4.57
C GLU A 67 -19.84 -20.57 -4.27
N ALA A 68 -20.63 -20.88 -5.31
CA ALA A 68 -21.87 -21.63 -5.15
C ALA A 68 -21.62 -23.07 -4.65
N ARG A 69 -20.62 -23.77 -5.21
CA ARG A 69 -20.23 -25.12 -4.79
C ARG A 69 -19.76 -25.14 -3.33
N GLU A 70 -18.86 -24.24 -2.95
CA GLU A 70 -18.35 -24.12 -1.59
C GLU A 70 -19.46 -23.86 -0.57
N ARG A 71 -20.39 -22.93 -0.88
CA ARG A 71 -21.53 -22.63 0.00
C ARG A 71 -22.54 -23.77 0.13
N LEU A 72 -22.67 -24.59 -0.91
CA LEU A 72 -23.54 -25.77 -0.90
C LEU A 72 -22.84 -27.01 -0.34
N GLY A 73 -21.55 -26.93 0.00
CA GLY A 73 -20.75 -28.08 0.42
C GLY A 73 -20.60 -29.14 -0.70
N LEU A 74 -20.66 -28.70 -1.96
CA LEU A 74 -20.50 -29.56 -3.14
C LEU A 74 -19.07 -29.47 -3.64
N ALA A 75 -18.53 -30.61 -4.08
CA ALA A 75 -17.22 -30.69 -4.73
C ALA A 75 -17.39 -31.08 -6.20
N LYS A 76 -16.46 -30.65 -7.05
CA LYS A 76 -16.40 -31.07 -8.45
C LYS A 76 -15.95 -32.53 -8.55
N GLU A 77 -16.23 -33.20 -9.66
CA GLU A 77 -15.88 -34.62 -9.85
C GLU A 77 -14.37 -34.90 -9.74
N ASP A 78 -13.53 -33.90 -9.99
CA ASP A 78 -12.07 -33.93 -9.90
C ASP A 78 -11.51 -33.35 -8.59
N GLU A 79 -12.36 -32.89 -7.66
CA GLU A 79 -11.95 -32.37 -6.35
C GLU A 79 -12.04 -33.46 -5.26
N VAL A 80 -10.99 -33.60 -4.46
CA VAL A 80 -10.96 -34.53 -3.32
C VAL A 80 -11.33 -33.78 -2.04
N VAL A 81 -12.50 -34.07 -1.48
CA VAL A 81 -12.91 -33.55 -0.16
C VAL A 81 -12.21 -34.34 0.94
N VAL A 82 -11.32 -33.68 1.67
CA VAL A 82 -10.67 -34.26 2.86
C VAL A 82 -11.51 -33.93 4.09
N VAL A 83 -12.14 -34.95 4.67
CA VAL A 83 -12.83 -34.84 5.96
C VAL A 83 -11.82 -35.06 7.07
N LEU A 84 -11.51 -34.01 7.82
CA LEU A 84 -10.62 -34.08 8.97
C LEU A 84 -11.36 -34.63 10.20
N PRO A 85 -10.74 -35.50 11.01
CA PRO A 85 -11.29 -35.91 12.29
C PRO A 85 -11.29 -34.77 13.31
N GLU A 86 -11.95 -34.96 14.45
CA GLU A 86 -12.03 -33.96 15.53
C GLU A 86 -10.65 -33.47 15.98
N ASP A 87 -10.58 -32.22 16.44
CA ASP A 87 -9.32 -31.55 16.83
C ASP A 87 -8.51 -32.35 17.86
N ASP A 88 -9.16 -33.11 18.73
CA ASP A 88 -8.50 -33.94 19.73
C ASP A 88 -7.78 -35.14 19.09
N VAL A 89 -8.34 -35.72 18.03
CA VAL A 89 -7.73 -36.77 17.23
C VAL A 89 -6.58 -36.20 16.39
N LEU A 90 -6.77 -35.02 15.79
CA LEU A 90 -5.72 -34.34 15.03
C LEU A 90 -4.49 -34.05 15.87
N ARG A 91 -4.66 -33.54 17.10
CA ARG A 91 -3.54 -33.29 18.03
C ARG A 91 -2.81 -34.54 18.48
N ARG A 92 -3.49 -35.70 18.52
CA ARG A 92 -2.85 -37.00 18.84
C ARG A 92 -2.08 -37.59 17.66
N LEU A 93 -2.51 -37.28 16.43
CA LEU A 93 -1.87 -37.72 15.19
C LEU A 93 -0.75 -36.79 14.73
N ALA A 94 -0.81 -35.52 15.14
CA ALA A 94 0.29 -34.59 14.98
C ALA A 94 1.53 -35.18 15.68
N PRO A 95 2.71 -35.16 15.02
CA PRO A 95 3.95 -35.36 15.75
C PRO A 95 3.91 -34.46 16.98
N PRO A 96 4.38 -34.91 18.15
CA PRO A 96 4.60 -33.99 19.25
C PRO A 96 5.40 -32.82 18.66
N ASP A 97 5.04 -31.59 19.02
CA ASP A 97 5.93 -30.46 18.82
C ASP A 97 7.22 -30.86 19.54
N GLU A 98 8.15 -31.47 18.80
CA GLU A 98 9.55 -31.33 19.09
C GLU A 98 9.72 -29.83 18.96
N GLU A 99 9.50 -29.13 20.08
CA GLU A 99 10.43 -28.11 20.49
C GLU A 99 11.78 -28.79 20.32
N GLU A 100 12.32 -28.73 19.10
CA GLU A 100 13.75 -28.68 18.90
C GLU A 100 14.11 -27.52 19.82
N GLU A 101 14.44 -27.85 21.06
CA GLU A 101 15.25 -26.99 21.88
C GLU A 101 16.37 -26.66 20.92
N PHE A 102 16.34 -25.44 20.39
CA PHE A 102 17.49 -24.83 19.77
C PHE A 102 18.47 -24.74 20.93
N VAL A 103 19.12 -25.87 21.24
CA VAL A 103 20.39 -25.89 21.94
C VAL A 103 21.18 -24.93 21.08
N GLU A 104 21.50 -23.76 21.63
CA GLU A 104 22.27 -22.73 20.92
C GLU A 104 23.66 -23.30 20.65
N GLU A 105 23.77 -24.23 19.70
CA GLU A 105 24.99 -24.81 19.21
C GLU A 105 25.64 -23.77 18.30
N ALA A 106 26.27 -22.81 18.98
CA ALA A 106 27.03 -21.71 18.44
C ALA A 106 26.23 -20.69 17.58
N PRO A 107 26.73 -19.45 17.52
CA PRO A 107 26.16 -18.43 16.63
C PRO A 107 26.08 -18.90 15.16
N ILE A 108 25.04 -18.46 14.45
CA ILE A 108 24.72 -18.86 13.06
C ILE A 108 25.92 -18.80 12.11
N TRP A 109 26.76 -17.77 12.21
CA TRP A 109 27.95 -17.63 11.36
C TRP A 109 28.96 -18.77 11.52
N LYS A 110 29.09 -19.31 12.74
CA LYS A 110 30.04 -20.39 13.05
C LYS A 110 29.60 -21.72 12.43
N ARG A 111 28.30 -21.93 12.32
CA ARG A 111 27.70 -23.07 11.60
C ARG A 111 28.02 -23.00 10.10
N TRP A 112 27.86 -21.83 9.48
CA TRP A 112 28.20 -21.62 8.07
C TRP A 112 29.69 -21.84 7.79
N THR A 113 30.57 -21.36 8.68
CA THR A 113 32.01 -21.62 8.52
C THR A 113 32.35 -23.10 8.59
N LYS A 114 31.72 -23.86 9.49
CA LYS A 114 31.91 -25.32 9.59
C LYS A 114 31.38 -26.03 8.34
N LEU A 115 30.24 -25.61 7.81
CA LEU A 115 29.63 -26.24 6.64
C LEU A 115 30.47 -26.06 5.37
N PHE A 116 31.09 -24.89 5.19
CA PHE A 116 31.78 -24.53 3.95
C PHE A 116 33.31 -24.71 3.99
N PHE A 117 33.92 -24.84 5.18
CA PHE A 117 35.39 -24.83 5.31
C PHE A 117 35.96 -25.96 6.18
N ASN A 118 35.18 -26.99 6.51
CA ASN A 118 35.65 -28.19 7.21
C ASN A 118 35.43 -29.46 6.37
#